data_AF-A0A5R8WC30-F1
#
_entry.id   AF-A0A5R8WC30-F1
#
_cell.length_a   1.000
_cell.length_b   1.000
_cell.length_c   1.000
_cell.angle_alpha   90.00
_cell.angle_beta   90.00
_cell.angle_gamma   90.00
#
_symmetry.space_group_name_H-M   'P 1'
#
loop_
_entity.id
_entity.type
_entity.pdbx_description
1 polymer ?
#
loop_
_entity_poly.entity_id
_entity_poly.type
_entity_poly.pdbx_seq_one_letter_code
_entity_poly.pdbx_strand_id
1 'polypeptide(L)'
;MHWNRRSPGWPAACQRQPRTVRPVQHRRGHRVRNATAVVARLRPVAAALGMFLWNLPRNVLILLLKAYRKVVSPLYGQVCRFFPSCSAYALEAVTVHGAVKGSWLAVRRLGRCHPWNAGGVDHVPAGNREWPESQTPTIVVLNNPDKYLAARTNGEGRSAA
;
A
#
# COMPACT_ATOMS: atom_id res chain seq x y z
N MET A 1 23.55 -54.61 -19.90
CA MET A 1 24.46 -53.53 -19.44
C MET A 1 23.66 -52.62 -18.50
N HIS A 2 23.30 -53.04 -17.29
CA HIS A 2 24.08 -53.00 -16.03
C HIS A 2 24.74 -51.65 -15.70
N TRP A 3 24.10 -50.88 -14.80
CA TRP A 3 24.71 -49.87 -13.90
C TRP A 3 23.73 -49.63 -12.73
N ASN A 4 23.52 -50.59 -11.83
CA ASN A 4 24.15 -50.67 -10.50
C ASN A 4 24.89 -49.40 -10.04
N ARG A 5 24.25 -48.58 -9.20
CA ARG A 5 24.93 -47.59 -8.36
C ARG A 5 24.56 -47.86 -6.90
N ARG A 6 25.39 -48.71 -6.27
CA ARG A 6 25.39 -49.00 -4.83
C ARG A 6 25.64 -47.71 -4.06
N SER A 7 24.76 -47.37 -3.13
CA SER A 7 25.01 -46.34 -2.11
C SER A 7 26.01 -46.90 -1.08
N PRO A 8 27.10 -46.20 -0.73
CA PRO A 8 27.98 -46.62 0.36
C PRO A 8 27.30 -46.34 1.71
N GLY A 9 27.29 -47.35 2.58
CA GLY A 9 26.84 -47.23 3.96
C GLY A 9 27.71 -46.25 4.75
N TRP A 10 27.06 -45.37 5.48
CA TRP A 10 27.70 -44.48 6.45
C TRP A 10 27.90 -45.24 7.76
N PRO A 11 29.11 -45.26 8.35
CA PRO A 11 29.32 -45.86 9.66
C PRO A 11 28.70 -45.00 10.76
N ALA A 12 28.08 -45.67 11.73
CA ALA A 12 27.51 -45.11 12.93
C ALA A 12 28.53 -44.27 13.72
N ALA A 13 28.40 -42.95 13.64
CA ALA A 13 29.11 -42.03 14.52
C ALA A 13 28.47 -42.07 15.92
N CYS A 14 29.25 -42.62 16.85
CA CYS A 14 29.01 -42.71 18.28
C CYS A 14 28.71 -41.32 18.87
N GLN A 15 27.46 -41.09 19.26
CA GLN A 15 27.00 -39.86 19.91
C GLN A 15 27.54 -39.81 21.35
N ARG A 16 28.72 -39.22 21.55
CA ARG A 16 29.19 -38.81 22.88
C ARG A 16 28.46 -37.53 23.28
N GLN A 17 27.51 -37.66 24.20
CA GLN A 17 26.82 -36.52 24.80
C GLN A 17 27.80 -35.74 25.69
N PRO A 18 27.98 -34.42 25.48
CA PRO A 18 28.75 -33.59 26.40
C PRO A 18 27.96 -33.39 27.71
N ARG A 19 28.62 -33.67 28.85
CA ARG A 19 28.10 -33.40 30.19
C ARG A 19 27.82 -31.91 30.34
N THR A 20 26.55 -31.56 30.41
CA THR A 20 26.09 -30.18 30.60
C THR A 20 26.35 -29.75 32.04
N VAL A 21 27.28 -28.82 32.23
CA VAL A 21 27.46 -28.10 33.50
C VAL A 21 26.21 -27.25 33.71
N ARG A 22 25.46 -27.50 34.79
CA ARG A 22 24.28 -26.71 35.14
C ARG A 22 24.72 -25.29 35.52
N PRO A 23 24.27 -24.24 34.82
CA PRO A 23 24.56 -22.87 35.22
C PRO A 23 23.88 -22.57 36.56
N VAL A 24 24.63 -21.94 37.46
CA VAL A 24 24.18 -21.42 38.76
C VAL A 24 22.98 -20.50 38.54
N GLN A 25 21.82 -20.88 39.09
CA GLN A 25 20.63 -20.03 39.06
C GLN A 25 20.85 -18.83 39.97
N HIS A 26 21.24 -17.70 39.36
CA HIS A 26 21.15 -16.40 40.00
C HIS A 26 19.68 -16.15 40.40
N ARG A 27 19.43 -15.96 41.70
CA ARG A 27 18.12 -15.53 42.22
C ARG A 27 17.71 -14.26 41.49
N ARG A 28 16.74 -14.38 40.58
CA ARG A 28 16.16 -13.22 39.90
C ARG A 28 15.44 -12.39 40.95
N GLY A 29 15.95 -11.18 41.18
CA GLY A 29 15.28 -10.17 41.98
C GLY A 29 13.84 -9.98 41.49
N HIS A 30 12.92 -9.82 42.44
CA HIS A 30 11.52 -9.57 42.18
C HIS A 30 11.38 -8.29 41.33
N ARG A 31 11.06 -8.50 40.05
CA ARG A 31 10.68 -7.45 39.11
C ARG A 31 9.41 -6.78 39.64
N VAL A 32 9.52 -5.54 40.13
CA VAL A 32 8.42 -4.66 40.51
C VAL A 32 7.38 -4.65 39.36
N ARG A 33 6.18 -5.20 39.62
CA ARG A 33 5.23 -5.60 38.57
C ARG A 33 4.05 -4.65 38.34
N ASN A 34 3.91 -3.53 39.07
CA ASN A 34 2.54 -3.07 39.33
C ASN A 34 2.11 -1.75 38.67
N ALA A 35 2.99 -0.97 38.04
CA ALA A 35 2.60 0.30 37.38
C ALA A 35 2.55 0.23 35.83
N THR A 36 3.27 -0.70 35.21
CA THR A 36 3.46 -0.74 33.75
C THR A 36 2.39 -1.52 32.98
N ALA A 37 1.64 -2.41 33.64
CA ALA A 37 0.70 -3.29 32.97
C ALA A 37 -0.58 -2.60 32.46
N VAL A 38 -1.08 -1.58 33.16
CA VAL A 38 -2.28 -0.81 32.75
C VAL A 38 -1.95 0.12 31.57
N VAL A 39 -0.83 0.84 31.65
CA VAL A 39 -0.35 1.71 30.57
C VAL A 39 -0.03 0.89 29.30
N ALA A 40 0.51 -0.31 29.44
CA ALA A 40 0.79 -1.21 28.30
C ALA A 40 -0.48 -1.71 27.58
N ARG A 41 -1.61 -1.83 28.27
CA ARG A 41 -2.89 -2.26 27.67
C ARG A 41 -3.65 -1.12 26.97
N LEU A 42 -3.43 0.13 27.37
CA LEU A 42 -4.08 1.30 26.76
C LEU A 42 -3.31 1.87 25.56
N ARG A 43 -1.99 1.64 25.47
CA ARG A 43 -1.15 2.04 24.32
C ARG A 43 -1.63 1.56 22.95
N PRO A 44 -2.05 0.29 22.74
CA PRO A 44 -2.50 -0.15 21.42
C PRO A 44 -3.84 0.48 21.01
N VAL A 45 -4.74 0.72 21.96
CA VAL A 45 -6.04 1.37 21.69
C VAL A 45 -5.85 2.86 21.38
N ALA A 46 -5.01 3.56 22.15
CA ALA A 46 -4.67 4.96 21.89
C ALA A 46 -3.89 5.14 20.58
N ALA A 47 -2.97 4.23 20.26
CA ALA A 47 -2.26 4.22 18.97
C ALA A 47 -3.20 3.89 17.80
N ALA A 48 -4.10 2.92 17.96
CA ALA A 48 -5.10 2.59 16.94
C ALA A 48 -6.06 3.76 16.70
N LEU A 49 -6.56 4.41 17.75
CA LEU A 49 -7.39 5.61 17.64
C LEU A 49 -6.64 6.78 17.00
N GLY A 50 -5.39 7.04 17.39
CA GLY A 50 -4.55 8.06 16.76
C GLY A 50 -4.31 7.78 15.27
N MET A 51 -4.06 6.52 14.91
CA MET A 51 -3.88 6.11 13.52
C MET A 51 -5.19 6.16 12.73
N PHE A 52 -6.34 5.90 13.37
CA PHE A 52 -7.66 6.04 12.78
C PHE A 52 -7.99 7.51 12.51
N LEU A 53 -7.77 8.39 13.48
CA LEU A 53 -7.96 9.84 13.35
C LEU A 53 -7.05 10.45 12.26
N TRP A 54 -5.82 9.95 12.13
CA TRP A 54 -4.89 10.39 11.08
C TRP A 54 -5.32 9.99 9.67
N ASN A 55 -5.99 8.84 9.53
CA ASN A 55 -6.48 8.35 8.23
C ASN A 55 -7.91 8.82 7.90
N LEU A 56 -8.67 9.26 8.90
CA LEU A 56 -10.04 9.76 8.79
C LEU A 56 -10.19 10.86 7.72
N PRO A 57 -9.37 11.94 7.68
CA PRO A 57 -9.54 13.01 6.69
C PRO A 57 -9.33 12.50 5.26
N ARG A 58 -8.40 11.56 5.04
CA ARG A 58 -8.18 10.96 3.71
C ARG A 58 -9.41 10.22 3.24
N ASN A 59 -9.98 9.38 4.11
CA ASN A 59 -11.14 8.55 3.75
C ASN A 59 -12.39 9.40 3.51
N VAL A 60 -12.60 10.44 4.34
CA VAL A 60 -13.69 11.40 4.15
C VAL A 60 -13.55 12.14 2.82
N LEU A 61 -12.35 12.63 2.47
CA LEU A 61 -12.12 13.28 1.19
C LEU A 61 -12.40 12.34 0.00
N ILE A 62 -11.93 11.11 0.06
CA ILE A 62 -12.17 10.10 -0.99
C ILE A 62 -13.67 9.86 -1.16
N LEU A 63 -14.41 9.75 -0.06
CA LEU A 63 -15.86 9.54 -0.10
C LEU A 63 -16.58 10.75 -0.72
N LEU A 64 -16.23 11.97 -0.29
CA LEU A 64 -16.76 13.21 -0.84
C LEU A 64 -16.48 13.34 -2.34
N LEU A 65 -15.25 13.07 -2.78
CA LEU A 65 -14.86 13.11 -4.19
C LEU A 65 -15.62 12.07 -5.02
N LYS A 66 -15.84 10.86 -4.49
CA LYS A 66 -16.65 9.82 -5.15
C LYS A 66 -18.12 10.23 -5.25
N ALA A 67 -18.70 10.74 -4.16
CA ALA A 67 -20.08 11.22 -4.14
C ALA A 67 -20.28 12.39 -5.10
N TYR A 68 -19.37 13.36 -5.07
CA TYR A 68 -19.34 14.49 -5.99
C TYR A 68 -19.32 14.02 -7.45
N ARG A 69 -18.45 13.07 -7.81
CA ARG A 69 -18.44 12.54 -9.19
C ARG A 69 -19.74 11.83 -9.55
N LYS A 70 -20.34 11.06 -8.65
CA LYS A 70 -21.59 10.35 -8.94
C LYS A 70 -22.77 11.29 -9.16
N VAL A 71 -22.82 12.41 -8.43
CA VAL A 71 -23.93 13.37 -8.49
C VAL A 71 -23.69 14.47 -9.53
N VAL A 72 -22.48 15.02 -9.58
CA VAL A 72 -22.15 16.19 -10.41
C VAL A 72 -21.68 15.81 -11.81
N SER A 73 -20.99 14.68 -12.00
CA SER A 73 -20.53 14.26 -13.33
C SER A 73 -21.66 14.12 -14.37
N PRO A 74 -22.86 13.59 -14.05
CA PRO A 74 -23.94 13.55 -15.04
C PRO A 74 -24.55 14.93 -15.34
N LEU A 75 -24.41 15.91 -14.44
CA LEU A 75 -25.02 17.24 -14.59
C LEU A 75 -24.09 18.26 -15.27
N TYR A 76 -22.78 18.13 -15.12
CA TYR A 76 -21.82 19.17 -15.49
C TYR A 76 -20.97 18.87 -16.74
N GLY A 77 -20.98 17.63 -17.23
CA GLY A 77 -20.22 17.24 -18.44
C GLY A 77 -18.69 17.33 -18.30
N GLN A 78 -17.98 17.24 -19.44
CA GLN A 78 -16.51 17.25 -19.52
C GLN A 78 -15.98 18.67 -19.74
N VAL A 79 -15.99 19.51 -18.70
CA VAL A 79 -15.47 20.89 -18.74
C VAL A 79 -13.95 20.96 -18.53
N CYS A 80 -13.34 19.86 -18.08
CA CYS A 80 -11.92 19.83 -17.76
C CYS A 80 -11.06 19.89 -19.02
N ARG A 81 -10.13 20.84 -19.07
CA ARG A 81 -9.18 21.02 -20.17
C ARG A 81 -8.07 19.96 -20.20
N PHE A 82 -7.81 19.35 -19.05
CA PHE A 82 -6.79 18.31 -18.93
C PHE A 82 -7.39 16.92 -18.74
N PHE A 83 -6.67 15.91 -19.23
CA PHE A 83 -6.96 14.50 -18.99
C PHE A 83 -5.96 13.92 -17.96
N PRO A 84 -6.39 13.09 -17.01
CA PRO A 84 -7.78 12.86 -16.58
C PRO A 84 -8.42 14.14 -16.00
N SER A 85 -9.75 14.15 -15.87
CA SER A 85 -10.49 15.32 -15.36
C SER A 85 -10.02 15.74 -13.96
N CYS A 86 -10.21 17.02 -13.59
CA CYS A 86 -9.71 17.55 -12.31
C CYS A 86 -10.22 16.77 -11.08
N SER A 87 -11.48 16.31 -11.11
CA SER A 87 -12.05 15.48 -10.04
C SER A 87 -11.49 14.06 -10.03
N ALA A 88 -11.18 13.51 -11.21
CA ALA A 88 -10.53 12.20 -11.32
C ALA A 88 -9.07 12.25 -10.85
N TYR A 89 -8.34 13.30 -11.21
CA TYR A 89 -7.00 13.56 -10.70
C TYR A 89 -7.00 13.77 -9.19
N ALA A 90 -7.94 14.56 -8.65
CA ALA A 90 -8.04 14.79 -7.23
C ALA A 90 -8.26 13.49 -6.44
N LEU A 91 -9.16 12.64 -6.93
CA LEU A 91 -9.44 11.33 -6.32
C LEU A 91 -8.20 10.42 -6.36
N GLU A 92 -7.49 10.36 -7.48
CA GLU A 92 -6.24 9.59 -7.60
C GLU A 92 -5.14 10.18 -6.71
N ALA A 93 -4.94 11.50 -6.70
CA ALA A 93 -3.91 12.17 -5.90
C ALA A 93 -4.09 11.93 -4.40
N VAL A 94 -5.33 12.00 -3.89
CA VAL A 94 -5.61 11.68 -2.47
C VAL A 94 -5.45 10.17 -2.20
N THR A 95 -5.79 9.33 -3.17
CA THR A 95 -5.59 7.87 -3.06
C THR A 95 -4.12 7.49 -3.03
N VAL A 96 -3.26 8.19 -3.77
CA VAL A 96 -1.82 7.93 -3.90
C VAL A 96 -1.00 8.61 -2.81
N HIS A 97 -1.17 9.92 -2.63
CA HIS A 97 -0.35 10.74 -1.74
C HIS A 97 -0.97 10.98 -0.35
N GLY A 98 -2.25 10.64 -0.14
CA GLY A 98 -2.98 10.92 1.10
C GLY A 98 -3.65 12.30 1.12
N ALA A 99 -4.28 12.66 2.25
CA ALA A 99 -5.13 13.86 2.33
C ALA A 99 -4.37 15.16 2.04
N VAL A 100 -3.24 15.39 2.71
CA VAL A 100 -2.52 16.67 2.62
C VAL A 100 -1.87 16.87 1.25
N LYS A 101 -0.91 16.01 0.90
CA LYS A 101 -0.16 16.12 -0.37
C LYS A 101 -1.07 15.90 -1.59
N GLY A 102 -2.07 15.01 -1.48
CA GLY A 102 -3.05 14.79 -2.54
C GLY A 102 -3.94 16.01 -2.78
N SER A 103 -4.42 16.66 -1.72
CA SER A 103 -5.21 17.90 -1.85
C SER A 103 -4.39 19.05 -2.42
N TRP A 104 -3.13 19.19 -2.00
CA TRP A 104 -2.24 20.22 -2.54
C TRP A 104 -2.03 20.06 -4.05
N LEU A 105 -1.76 18.85 -4.53
CA LEU A 105 -1.65 18.55 -5.96
C LEU A 105 -2.95 18.87 -6.70
N ALA A 106 -4.10 18.46 -6.13
CA ALA A 106 -5.42 18.69 -6.71
C ALA A 106 -5.71 20.19 -6.87
N VAL A 107 -5.50 20.98 -5.82
CA VAL A 107 -5.73 22.43 -5.83
C VAL A 107 -4.80 23.14 -6.82
N ARG A 108 -3.51 22.78 -6.84
CA ARG A 108 -2.55 23.33 -7.80
C ARG A 108 -2.97 23.05 -9.24
N ARG A 109 -3.53 21.88 -9.54
CA ARG A 109 -4.02 21.57 -10.88
C ARG A 109 -5.32 22.29 -11.21
N LEU A 110 -6.23 22.41 -10.24
CA LEU A 110 -7.49 23.12 -10.42
C LEU A 110 -7.25 24.60 -10.75
N GLY A 111 -6.29 25.25 -10.09
CA GLY A 111 -5.88 26.62 -10.41
C GLY A 111 -5.29 26.79 -11.82
N ARG A 112 -4.71 25.73 -12.41
CA ARG A 112 -4.24 25.72 -13.81
C ARG A 112 -5.37 25.41 -14.79
N CYS A 113 -6.48 24.84 -14.34
CA CYS A 113 -7.60 24.44 -15.19
C CYS A 113 -8.54 25.63 -15.43
N HIS A 114 -8.12 26.54 -16.30
CA HIS A 114 -8.92 27.67 -16.77
C HIS A 114 -9.08 27.63 -18.31
N PRO A 115 -10.10 28.31 -18.88
CA PRO A 115 -10.39 28.27 -20.32
C PRO A 115 -9.22 28.67 -21.22
N TRP A 116 -8.40 29.63 -20.77
CA TRP A 116 -7.20 30.10 -21.50
C TRP A 116 -5.99 29.16 -21.44
N ASN A 117 -6.10 27.97 -20.87
CA ASN A 117 -5.02 26.99 -20.88
C ASN A 117 -5.17 26.07 -22.11
N ALA A 118 -4.07 25.69 -22.75
CA ALA A 118 -4.08 24.77 -23.90
C ALA A 118 -4.58 23.36 -23.51
N GLY A 119 -4.47 22.99 -22.23
CA GLY A 119 -4.81 21.67 -21.75
C GLY A 119 -3.71 20.64 -22.03
N GLY A 120 -4.06 19.36 -21.90
CA GLY A 120 -3.15 18.24 -22.14
C GLY A 120 -3.35 17.06 -21.21
N VAL A 121 -2.45 16.09 -21.27
CA VAL A 121 -2.43 14.93 -20.39
C VAL A 121 -1.48 15.20 -19.22
N ASP A 122 -1.98 15.15 -17.99
CA ASP A 122 -1.19 15.36 -16.77
C ASP A 122 -1.60 14.28 -15.75
N HIS A 123 -0.77 13.26 -15.56
CA HIS A 123 -1.06 12.18 -14.62
C HIS A 123 -0.57 12.51 -13.22
N VAL A 124 -1.15 11.86 -12.21
CA VAL A 124 -0.64 12.00 -10.84
C VAL A 124 0.79 11.43 -10.78
N PRO A 125 1.75 12.15 -10.20
CA PRO A 125 3.11 11.63 -10.02
C PRO A 125 3.07 10.38 -9.13
N ALA A 126 3.95 9.42 -9.39
CA ALA A 126 4.08 8.21 -8.57
C ALA A 126 4.28 8.58 -7.10
N GLY A 127 3.54 7.91 -6.22
CA GLY A 127 3.68 8.06 -4.77
C GLY A 127 4.46 6.89 -4.17
N ASN A 128 4.70 6.96 -2.87
CA ASN A 128 5.42 5.93 -2.12
C ASN A 128 4.56 4.69 -1.82
N ARG A 129 3.32 4.66 -2.32
CA ARG A 129 2.42 3.51 -2.15
C ARG A 129 2.50 2.68 -3.42
N GLU A 130 2.97 1.46 -3.25
CA GLU A 130 2.95 0.42 -4.28
C GLU A 130 1.80 -0.53 -3.96
N TRP A 131 1.02 -0.87 -4.98
CA TRP A 131 -0.04 -1.88 -4.87
C TRP A 131 0.30 -3.04 -5.78
N PRO A 132 0.12 -4.30 -5.33
CA PRO A 132 0.13 -5.42 -6.25
C PRO A 132 -1.03 -5.27 -7.23
N GLU A 133 -0.85 -5.74 -8.47
CA GLU A 133 -1.79 -5.56 -9.58
C GLU A 133 -3.24 -5.88 -9.19
N SER A 134 -3.45 -6.96 -8.44
CA SER A 134 -4.78 -7.41 -7.99
C SER A 134 -5.48 -6.50 -6.97
N GLN A 135 -4.75 -5.60 -6.30
CA GLN A 135 -5.27 -4.70 -5.25
C GLN A 135 -5.22 -3.23 -5.66
N THR A 136 -4.91 -2.95 -6.93
CA THR A 136 -4.82 -1.58 -7.41
C THR A 136 -6.19 -0.89 -7.33
N PRO A 137 -6.26 0.35 -6.80
CA PRO A 137 -7.52 1.10 -6.78
C PRO A 137 -8.01 1.35 -8.21
N THR A 138 -9.29 1.09 -8.46
CA THR A 138 -9.91 1.24 -9.80
C THR A 138 -9.67 2.62 -10.41
N ILE A 139 -9.63 3.68 -9.58
CA ILE A 139 -9.36 5.04 -10.09
C ILE A 139 -7.97 5.19 -10.72
N VAL A 140 -6.95 4.52 -10.16
CA VAL A 140 -5.59 4.57 -10.71
C VAL A 140 -5.56 3.85 -12.05
N VAL A 141 -6.26 2.71 -12.16
CA VAL A 141 -6.39 1.96 -13.42
C VAL A 141 -7.09 2.78 -14.50
N LEU A 142 -8.23 3.37 -14.17
CA LEU A 142 -9.02 4.15 -15.11
C LEU A 142 -8.29 5.40 -15.63
N ASN A 143 -7.47 6.03 -14.78
CA ASN A 143 -6.74 7.23 -15.16
C ASN A 143 -5.39 6.95 -15.87
N ASN A 144 -4.91 5.71 -15.86
CA ASN A 144 -3.63 5.31 -16.47
C ASN A 144 -3.77 4.00 -17.30
N PRO A 145 -4.70 3.93 -18.26
CA PRO A 145 -5.02 2.67 -18.95
C PRO A 145 -3.82 2.11 -19.72
N ASP A 146 -2.98 2.98 -20.29
CA ASP A 146 -1.74 2.65 -21.00
C ASP A 146 -0.81 1.75 -20.18
N LYS A 147 -0.66 2.04 -18.88
CA LYS A 147 0.22 1.28 -17.98
C LYS A 147 -0.28 -0.15 -17.77
N TYR A 148 -1.59 -0.33 -17.62
CA TYR A 148 -2.19 -1.64 -17.31
C TYR A 148 -2.44 -2.48 -18.56
N LEU A 149 -2.70 -1.85 -19.71
CA LEU A 149 -2.81 -2.55 -20.99
C LEU A 149 -1.47 -3.16 -21.41
N ALA A 150 -0.38 -2.39 -21.30
CA ALA A 150 0.97 -2.90 -21.58
C ALA A 150 1.37 -4.05 -20.64
N ALA A 151 0.96 -4.00 -19.37
CA ALA A 151 1.23 -5.09 -18.43
C ALA A 151 0.51 -6.40 -18.82
N ARG A 152 -0.75 -6.30 -19.26
CA ARG A 152 -1.57 -7.45 -19.71
C ARG A 152 -0.96 -8.13 -20.94
N THR A 153 -0.55 -7.37 -21.94
CA THR A 153 0.01 -7.95 -23.19
C THR A 153 1.32 -8.70 -22.93
N ASN A 154 2.16 -8.18 -22.02
CA ASN A 154 3.42 -8.84 -21.65
C ASN A 154 3.22 -10.10 -20.79
N GLY A 155 2.14 -10.15 -19.99
CA GLY A 155 1.80 -11.33 -19.18
C GLY A 155 1.28 -12.49 -20.04
N GLU A 156 0.36 -12.21 -20.97
CA GLU A 156 -0.19 -13.22 -21.89
C GLU A 156 0.93 -13.85 -22.75
N GLY A 157 1.86 -13.03 -23.25
CA GLY A 157 2.99 -13.51 -24.05
C GLY A 157 4.00 -14.39 -23.27
N ARG A 158 4.07 -14.27 -21.94
CA ARG A 158 4.90 -15.15 -21.09
C ARG A 158 4.19 -16.44 -20.68
N SER A 159 2.87 -16.45 -20.62
CA SER A 159 2.10 -17.66 -20.30
C SER A 159 1.84 -18.56 -21.52
N ALA A 160 2.00 -18.04 -22.73
CA ALA A 160 1.85 -18.80 -23.99
C ALA A 160 3.14 -19.47 -24.50
N ALA A 161 4.28 -19.30 -23.81
CA ALA A 161 5.58 -19.88 -24.15
C ALA A 161 6.00 -20.94 -23.13
#